data_AF-A0A345QRG1-F1
#
_entry.id   AF-A0A345QRG1-F1
#
_cell.length_a   1.000
_cell.length_b   1.000
_cell.length_c   1.000
_cell.angle_alpha   90.00
_cell.angle_beta   90.00
_cell.angle_gamma   90.00
#
_symmetry.space_group_name_H-M   'P 1'
#
loop_
_entity.id
_entity.type
_entity.pdbx_description
1 polymer ?
#
loop_
_entity_poly.entity_id
_entity_poly.type
_entity_poly.pdbx_seq_one_letter_code
_entity_poly.pdbx_strand_id
1 'polypeptide(L)'
;MALTAKTFRSDILTPNLDELDQGYDLIHRAFNAVAAVDAYAAHIFYAAEKMDINVSAELSLDQKASRDDTAFRQALSDNCSEFCILRDLAKANKHARLTRHRPQVANSGQANVKSKGYGQDGYGEGRYGGPPQIFVEVNCGQ
;
A
#
# COMPACT_ATOMS: atom_id res chain seq x y z
N MET A 1 -8.89 -17.36 -10.97
CA MET A 1 -9.66 -18.03 -9.89
C MET A 1 -9.48 -17.19 -8.64
N ALA A 2 -10.53 -16.66 -8.02
CA ALA A 2 -10.39 -15.88 -6.78
C ALA A 2 -10.07 -16.82 -5.61
N LEU A 3 -9.11 -16.45 -4.76
CA LEU A 3 -8.76 -17.22 -3.55
C LEU A 3 -9.96 -17.24 -2.59
N THR A 4 -10.26 -18.42 -2.02
CA THR A 4 -11.27 -18.52 -0.97
C THR A 4 -10.75 -17.89 0.32
N ALA A 5 -11.65 -17.44 1.22
CA ALA A 5 -11.23 -16.90 2.52
C ALA A 5 -10.39 -17.92 3.32
N LYS A 6 -10.73 -19.21 3.25
CA LYS A 6 -9.97 -20.27 3.92
C LYS A 6 -8.54 -20.37 3.37
N THR A 7 -8.40 -20.42 2.04
CA THR A 7 -7.09 -20.49 1.36
C THR A 7 -6.28 -19.22 1.60
N PHE A 8 -6.91 -18.04 1.54
CA PHE A 8 -6.24 -16.78 1.86
C PHE A 8 -5.71 -16.77 3.30
N ARG A 9 -6.51 -17.27 4.26
CA ARG A 9 -6.08 -17.38 5.64
C ARG A 9 -4.83 -18.27 5.77
N SER A 10 -4.88 -19.49 5.22
CA SER A 10 -3.78 -20.45 5.38
C SER A 10 -2.52 -20.07 4.63
N ASP A 11 -2.67 -19.55 3.42
CA ASP A 11 -1.54 -19.41 2.48
C ASP A 11 -0.96 -18.00 2.49
N ILE A 12 -1.73 -16.99 2.92
CA ILE A 12 -1.30 -15.58 2.94
C ILE A 12 -1.30 -15.02 4.36
N LEU A 13 -2.42 -15.04 5.07
CA LEU A 13 -2.50 -14.36 6.37
C LEU A 13 -1.59 -15.02 7.43
N THR A 14 -1.76 -16.32 7.66
CA THR A 14 -1.00 -17.01 8.72
C THR A 14 0.51 -16.88 8.52
N PRO A 15 1.08 -17.11 7.32
CA PRO A 15 2.52 -16.94 7.12
C PRO A 15 3.01 -15.50 7.39
N ASN A 16 2.24 -14.48 7.00
CA ASN A 16 2.63 -13.09 7.27
C ASN A 16 2.60 -12.75 8.77
N LEU A 17 1.66 -13.33 9.52
CA LEU A 17 1.63 -13.19 10.98
C LEU A 17 2.79 -13.94 11.63
N ASP A 18 3.06 -15.17 11.19
CA ASP A 18 4.17 -15.99 11.71
C ASP A 18 5.52 -15.32 11.46
N GLU A 19 5.72 -14.72 10.27
CA GLU A 19 6.93 -13.95 9.95
C GLU A 19 7.07 -12.70 10.83
N LEU A 20 5.98 -11.98 11.09
CA LEU A 20 5.99 -10.83 11.99
C LEU A 20 6.35 -11.24 13.42
N ASP A 21 5.83 -12.39 13.88
CA ASP A 21 6.07 -12.91 15.23
C ASP A 21 7.52 -13.37 15.43
N GLN A 22 8.19 -13.79 14.34
CA GLN A 22 9.63 -14.09 14.35
C GLN A 22 10.51 -12.85 14.59
N GLY A 23 9.99 -11.64 14.36
CA GLY A 23 10.73 -10.42 14.64
C GLY A 23 10.20 -9.18 13.91
N TYR A 24 10.21 -8.06 14.66
CA TYR A 24 9.85 -6.71 14.19
C TYR A 24 11.05 -5.93 13.62
N ASP A 25 12.22 -6.57 13.52
CA ASP A 25 13.45 -5.99 13.01
C ASP A 25 13.33 -5.58 11.54
N LEU A 26 12.53 -6.31 10.77
CA LEU A 26 12.27 -6.04 9.37
C LEU A 26 10.89 -5.40 9.17
N ILE A 27 10.89 -4.09 8.94
CA ILE A 27 9.67 -3.27 8.76
C ILE A 27 8.70 -3.86 7.71
N HIS A 28 9.21 -4.47 6.64
CA HIS A 28 8.36 -5.04 5.59
C HIS A 28 7.40 -6.12 6.11
N ARG A 29 7.78 -6.86 7.16
CA ARG A 29 6.93 -7.90 7.77
C ARG A 29 5.67 -7.29 8.38
N ALA A 30 5.82 -6.17 9.10
CA ALA A 30 4.70 -5.42 9.64
C ALA A 30 3.82 -4.84 8.52
N PHE A 31 4.43 -4.29 7.47
CA PHE A 31 3.70 -3.79 6.30
C PHE A 31 2.84 -4.88 5.64
N ASN A 32 3.42 -6.07 5.42
CA ASN A 32 2.73 -7.16 4.76
C ASN A 32 1.63 -7.75 5.67
N ALA A 33 1.89 -7.94 6.95
CA ALA A 33 0.91 -8.45 7.91
C ALA A 33 -0.31 -7.53 8.02
N VAL A 34 -0.08 -6.21 8.12
CA VAL A 34 -1.16 -5.21 8.16
C VAL A 34 -2.01 -5.25 6.88
N ALA A 35 -1.36 -5.30 5.71
CA ALA A 35 -2.06 -5.42 4.44
C ALA A 35 -2.83 -6.75 4.31
N ALA A 36 -2.27 -7.86 4.81
CA ALA A 36 -2.91 -9.17 4.78
C ALA A 36 -4.15 -9.22 5.68
N VAL A 37 -4.12 -8.60 6.86
CA VAL A 37 -5.29 -8.51 7.76
C VAL A 37 -6.42 -7.71 7.12
N ASP A 38 -6.14 -6.53 6.56
CA ASP A 38 -7.16 -5.71 5.85
C ASP A 38 -7.76 -6.45 4.65
N ALA A 39 -6.92 -7.13 3.87
CA ALA A 39 -7.37 -7.94 2.73
C ALA A 39 -8.21 -9.15 3.19
N TYR A 40 -7.85 -9.79 4.29
CA TYR A 40 -8.61 -10.93 4.82
C TYR A 40 -10.03 -10.52 5.25
N ALA A 41 -10.20 -9.33 5.83
CA ALA A 41 -11.53 -8.79 6.14
C ALA A 41 -12.40 -8.65 4.87
N ALA A 42 -11.82 -8.22 3.75
CA ALA A 42 -12.53 -8.21 2.46
C ALA A 42 -12.88 -9.62 1.97
N HIS A 43 -11.98 -10.61 2.16
CA HIS A 43 -12.26 -12.00 1.83
C HIS A 43 -13.42 -12.59 2.65
N ILE A 44 -13.54 -12.24 3.93
CA ILE A 44 -14.67 -12.64 4.78
C ILE A 44 -15.99 -12.11 4.19
N PHE A 45 -16.02 -10.83 3.81
CA PHE A 45 -17.19 -10.21 3.19
C PHE A 45 -17.64 -10.96 1.92
N TYR A 46 -16.74 -11.15 0.96
CA TYR A 46 -17.07 -11.84 -0.30
C TYR A 46 -17.40 -13.33 -0.10
N ALA A 47 -16.79 -13.98 0.90
CA ALA A 47 -17.15 -15.36 1.24
C ALA A 47 -18.56 -15.44 1.82
N ALA A 48 -18.96 -14.48 2.66
CA ALA A 48 -20.30 -14.40 3.21
C ALA A 48 -21.34 -14.10 2.13
N GLU A 49 -21.07 -13.16 1.22
CA GLU A 49 -21.96 -12.89 0.07
C GLU A 49 -22.17 -14.15 -0.79
N LYS A 50 -21.10 -14.90 -1.05
CA LYS A 50 -21.20 -16.15 -1.83
C LYS A 50 -22.02 -17.24 -1.13
N MET A 51 -22.08 -17.20 0.20
CA MET A 51 -22.85 -18.13 1.03
C MET A 51 -24.26 -17.62 1.34
N ASP A 52 -24.66 -16.45 0.83
CA ASP A 52 -25.91 -15.78 1.16
C ASP A 52 -26.07 -15.51 2.67
N ILE A 53 -24.94 -15.24 3.35
CA ILE A 53 -24.89 -14.91 4.77
C ILE A 53 -24.80 -13.39 4.92
N ASN A 54 -25.71 -12.80 5.69
CA ASN A 54 -25.61 -11.41 6.08
C ASN A 54 -24.59 -11.24 7.22
N VAL A 55 -23.31 -11.11 6.85
CA VAL A 55 -22.21 -10.95 7.81
C VAL A 55 -22.35 -9.71 8.70
N SER A 56 -23.01 -8.65 8.20
CA SER A 56 -23.27 -7.45 8.99
C SER A 56 -24.23 -7.73 10.13
N ALA A 57 -25.28 -8.51 9.88
CA ALA A 57 -26.22 -8.95 10.91
C ALA A 57 -25.55 -9.91 11.92
N GLU A 58 -24.78 -10.89 11.44
CA GLU A 58 -24.04 -11.84 12.28
C GLU A 58 -23.08 -11.15 13.25
N LEU A 59 -22.40 -10.10 12.79
CA LEU A 59 -21.46 -9.32 13.59
C LEU A 59 -22.09 -8.11 14.30
N SER A 60 -23.43 -7.97 14.25
CA SER A 60 -24.16 -6.83 14.83
C SER A 60 -23.65 -5.46 14.38
N LEU A 61 -23.24 -5.36 13.12
CA LEU A 61 -22.77 -4.13 12.47
C LEU A 61 -23.96 -3.32 11.91
N ASP A 62 -23.74 -2.02 11.68
CA ASP A 62 -24.71 -1.14 11.01
C ASP A 62 -25.14 -1.75 9.65
N GLN A 63 -26.42 -1.62 9.28
CA GLN A 63 -26.94 -2.09 7.98
C GLN A 63 -26.18 -1.53 6.77
N LYS A 64 -25.58 -0.34 6.89
CA LYS A 64 -24.73 0.23 5.84
C LYS A 64 -23.50 -0.63 5.53
N ALA A 65 -23.09 -1.50 6.44
CA ALA A 65 -21.97 -2.42 6.28
C ALA A 65 -22.19 -3.47 5.17
N SER A 66 -23.44 -3.75 4.78
CA SER A 66 -23.74 -4.75 3.75
C SER A 66 -23.63 -4.23 2.32
N ARG A 67 -23.28 -2.94 2.12
CA ARG A 67 -23.26 -2.31 0.80
C ARG A 67 -22.12 -2.81 -0.10
N ASP A 68 -20.92 -2.84 0.45
CA ASP A 68 -19.69 -3.25 -0.22
C ASP A 68 -18.61 -3.56 0.82
N ASP A 69 -17.48 -4.14 0.36
CA ASP A 69 -16.38 -4.55 1.25
C ASP A 69 -15.73 -3.36 1.98
N THR A 70 -15.83 -2.14 1.44
CA THR A 70 -15.27 -0.95 2.06
C THR A 70 -16.16 -0.45 3.18
N ALA A 71 -17.48 -0.42 2.97
CA ALA A 71 -18.47 -0.13 4.00
C ALA A 71 -18.45 -1.18 5.10
N PHE A 72 -18.29 -2.46 4.76
CA PHE A 72 -18.11 -3.55 5.72
C PHE A 72 -16.89 -3.33 6.62
N ARG A 73 -15.71 -3.10 6.02
CA ARG A 73 -14.48 -2.84 6.78
C ARG A 73 -14.54 -1.55 7.59
N GLN A 74 -15.28 -0.54 7.14
CA GLN A 74 -15.54 0.67 7.93
C GLN A 74 -16.38 0.36 9.16
N ALA A 75 -17.50 -0.34 9.00
CA ALA A 75 -18.32 -0.71 10.15
C ALA A 75 -17.58 -1.63 11.13
N LEU A 76 -16.74 -2.54 10.61
CA LEU A 76 -15.89 -3.40 11.45
C LEU A 76 -14.89 -2.59 12.27
N SER A 77 -14.26 -1.55 11.68
CA SER A 77 -13.35 -0.68 12.43
C SER A 77 -14.06 0.19 13.47
N ASP A 78 -15.31 0.58 13.21
CA ASP A 78 -16.09 1.37 14.17
C ASP A 78 -16.43 0.56 15.44
N ASN A 79 -16.48 -0.78 15.32
CA ASN A 79 -16.77 -1.70 16.41
C ASN A 79 -15.53 -2.39 17.02
N CYS A 80 -14.37 -2.32 16.35
CA CYS A 80 -13.10 -2.91 16.82
C CYS A 80 -11.95 -1.92 16.63
N SER A 81 -11.51 -1.33 17.75
CA SER A 81 -10.42 -0.33 17.77
C SER A 81 -9.10 -0.85 17.22
N GLU A 82 -8.79 -2.11 17.47
CA GLU A 82 -7.58 -2.79 17.04
C GLU A 82 -7.58 -2.95 15.52
N PHE A 83 -8.72 -3.37 14.96
CA PHE A 83 -8.87 -3.46 13.52
C PHE A 83 -8.86 -2.06 12.85
N CYS A 84 -9.37 -1.03 13.53
CA CYS A 84 -9.31 0.35 13.04
C CYS A 84 -7.87 0.79 12.73
N ILE A 85 -6.95 0.57 13.68
CA ILE A 85 -5.54 0.91 13.52
C ILE A 85 -4.93 0.16 12.32
N LEU A 86 -5.17 -1.15 12.22
CA LEU A 86 -4.63 -1.97 11.13
C LEU A 86 -5.18 -1.54 9.77
N ARG A 87 -6.48 -1.30 9.67
CA ARG A 87 -7.13 -0.83 8.45
C ARG A 87 -6.59 0.54 8.02
N ASP A 88 -6.48 1.48 8.93
CA ASP A 88 -5.99 2.83 8.63
C ASP A 88 -4.54 2.80 8.14
N LEU A 89 -3.71 1.98 8.77
CA LEU A 89 -2.33 1.76 8.32
C LEU A 89 -2.28 1.07 6.96
N ALA A 90 -3.11 0.05 6.70
CA ALA A 90 -3.21 -0.61 5.40
C ALA A 90 -3.65 0.35 4.29
N LYS A 91 -4.64 1.21 4.58
CA LYS A 91 -5.09 2.28 3.67
C LYS A 91 -3.98 3.28 3.41
N ALA A 92 -3.28 3.74 4.45
CA ALA A 92 -2.15 4.65 4.31
C ALA A 92 -1.05 4.04 3.42
N ASN A 93 -0.74 2.75 3.60
CA ASN A 93 0.23 2.02 2.77
C ASN A 93 -0.22 1.95 1.30
N LYS A 94 -1.50 1.65 1.05
CA LYS A 94 -2.07 1.60 -0.31
C LYS A 94 -2.07 2.96 -1.00
N HIS A 95 -2.33 4.03 -0.24
CA HIS A 95 -2.39 5.41 -0.75
C HIS A 95 -1.02 6.11 -0.73
N ALA A 96 0.06 5.39 -0.42
CA ALA A 96 1.41 5.89 -0.53
C ALA A 96 1.69 6.32 -1.99
N ARG A 97 1.83 7.63 -2.19
CA ARG A 97 2.13 8.20 -3.50
C ARG A 97 3.64 8.24 -3.70
N LEU A 98 4.15 7.36 -4.54
CA LEU A 98 5.52 7.50 -5.05
C LEU A 98 5.53 8.63 -6.08
N THR A 99 5.85 9.84 -5.65
CA THR A 99 6.22 10.92 -6.57
C THR A 99 7.58 10.61 -7.19
N ARG A 100 7.59 9.75 -8.21
CA ARG A 100 8.69 9.73 -9.17
C ARG A 100 8.64 11.06 -9.89
N HIS A 101 9.59 11.97 -9.63
CA HIS A 101 9.71 13.21 -10.39
C HIS A 101 9.75 12.86 -11.87
N ARG A 102 8.62 13.03 -12.56
CA ARG A 102 8.54 13.13 -14.01
C ARG A 102 8.49 14.63 -14.29
N PRO A 103 9.62 15.34 -14.34
CA PRO A 103 9.58 16.73 -14.74
C PRO A 103 9.01 16.77 -16.15
N GLN A 104 7.80 17.31 -16.30
CA GLN A 104 7.30 17.66 -17.62
C GLN A 104 8.14 18.84 -18.10
N VAL A 105 9.04 18.58 -19.06
CA VAL A 105 9.75 19.63 -19.79
C VAL A 105 8.72 20.28 -20.71
N ALA A 106 8.15 21.40 -20.28
CA ALA A 106 7.14 22.14 -21.04
C ALA A 106 7.79 22.97 -22.17
N ASN A 107 9.06 23.35 -22.00
CA ASN A 107 9.80 24.10 -23.01
C ASN A 107 11.32 23.83 -22.91
N SER A 108 12.05 24.13 -23.99
CA SER A 108 13.51 23.94 -24.07
C SER A 108 14.30 24.79 -23.07
N GLY A 109 13.70 25.83 -22.48
CA GLY A 109 14.32 26.67 -21.45
C GLY A 109 14.42 26.02 -20.08
N GLN A 110 13.72 24.89 -19.85
CA GLN A 110 13.79 24.11 -18.62
C GLN A 110 14.89 23.03 -18.64
N ALA A 111 15.60 22.87 -19.76
CA ALA A 111 16.73 21.98 -19.89
C ALA A 111 18.03 22.78 -19.79
N ASN A 112 18.78 22.58 -18.71
CA ASN A 112 20.05 23.25 -18.44
C ASN A 112 21.19 22.24 -18.50
N VAL A 113 22.29 22.57 -19.18
CA VAL A 113 23.45 21.67 -19.27
C VAL A 113 24.41 22.02 -18.15
N LYS A 114 24.63 21.10 -17.21
CA LYS A 114 25.59 21.26 -16.12
C LYS A 114 26.58 20.10 -16.09
N SER A 115 27.82 20.39 -15.70
CA SER A 115 28.80 19.35 -15.38
C SER A 115 28.43 18.71 -14.04
N LYS A 116 28.36 17.38 -14.00
CA LYS A 116 28.10 16.62 -12.78
C LYS A 116 29.24 16.80 -11.77
N GLY A 117 28.91 17.09 -10.51
CA GLY A 117 29.84 17.04 -9.39
C GLY A 117 30.01 15.61 -8.87
N TYR A 118 31.09 15.37 -8.12
CA TYR A 118 31.32 14.09 -7.44
C TYR A 118 30.23 13.82 -6.39
N GLY A 119 29.62 12.63 -6.39
CA GLY A 119 28.74 12.14 -5.30
C GLY A 119 27.23 12.36 -5.44
N GLN A 120 26.71 12.74 -6.62
CA GLN A 120 25.26 12.98 -6.81
C GLN A 120 24.42 11.78 -7.27
N ASP A 121 25.03 10.63 -7.60
CA ASP A 121 24.33 9.40 -8.04
C ASP A 121 24.75 8.18 -7.18
N GLY A 122 23.95 7.10 -7.21
CA GLY A 122 24.27 5.82 -6.57
C GLY A 122 25.47 5.12 -7.23
N TYR A 123 26.19 4.27 -6.48
CA TYR A 123 27.31 3.50 -7.01
C TYR A 123 26.86 2.63 -8.20
N GLY A 124 27.37 2.93 -9.41
CA GLY A 124 27.02 2.24 -10.66
C GLY A 124 25.98 2.94 -11.53
N GLU A 125 25.41 4.07 -11.09
CA GLU A 125 24.52 4.89 -11.93
C GLU A 125 25.31 5.96 -12.68
N GLY A 126 25.38 5.83 -14.01
CA GLY A 126 25.99 6.81 -14.90
C GLY A 126 27.44 6.53 -15.33
N ARG A 127 27.91 7.28 -16.33
CA ARG A 127 29.27 7.17 -16.89
C ARG A 127 30.24 7.93 -15.98
N TYR A 128 31.12 7.23 -15.28
CA TYR A 128 32.12 7.81 -14.36
C TYR A 128 32.97 8.87 -15.09
N GLY A 129 33.05 10.08 -14.54
CA GLY A 129 33.80 11.20 -15.15
C GLY A 129 33.27 11.71 -16.50
N GLY A 130 31.98 11.48 -16.82
CA GLY A 130 31.41 11.82 -18.12
C GLY A 130 31.26 13.33 -18.39
N PRO A 131 31.21 13.73 -19.69
CA PRO A 131 31.00 15.12 -20.12
C PRO A 131 29.66 15.68 -19.63
N PRO A 132 29.45 17.02 -19.68
CA PRO A 132 28.24 17.68 -19.19
C PRO A 132 26.96 16.98 -19.65
N GLN A 133 26.06 16.71 -18.70
CA GLN A 133 24.78 16.06 -18.97
C GLN A 133 23.67 17.10 -18.98
N ILE A 134 22.61 16.81 -19.73
CA ILE A 134 21.40 17.63 -19.75
C ILE A 134 20.65 17.37 -18.44
N PHE A 135 20.47 18.42 -17.65
CA PHE A 135 19.61 18.43 -16.48
C PHE A 135 18.32 19.15 -16.80
N VAL A 136 17.22 18.70 -16.21
CA VAL A 136 15.95 19.43 -16.25
C VAL A 136 15.79 20.17 -14.94
N GLU A 137 15.90 21.50 -14.98
CA GLU A 137 15.59 22.34 -13.82
C GLU A 137 14.09 22.57 -13.81
N VAL A 138 13.40 21.79 -12.96
CA VAL A 138 11.98 21.97 -12.72
C VAL A 138 11.81 23.22 -11.86
N ASN A 139 11.17 24.26 -12.41
CA ASN A 139 10.66 25.34 -11.58
C ASN A 139 9.52 24.76 -10.75
N CYS A 140 9.85 24.37 -9.52
CA CYS A 140 8.87 24.18 -8.47
C CYS A 140 8.33 25.57 -8.11
N GLY A 141 7.39 26.08 -8.91
CA GLY A 141 6.55 27.20 -8.51
C GLY A 141 5.91 26.86 -7.16
N GLN A 142 5.83 27.87 -6.29
CA GLN A 142 5.10 27.85 -5.01
C GLN A 142 3.71 27.22 -5.13
#